data_AF-A0A820V296-F1
#
_entry.id   AF-A0A820V296-F1
#
_cell.length_a   1.000
_cell.length_b   1.000
_cell.length_c   1.000
_cell.angle_alpha   90.00
_cell.angle_beta   90.00
_cell.angle_gamma   90.00
#
_symmetry.space_group_name_H-M   'P 1'
#
loop_
_entity.id
_entity.type
_entity.pdbx_description
1 polymer ?
#
loop_
_entity_poly.entity_id
_entity_poly.type
_entity_poly.pdbx_seq_one_letter_code
_entity_poly.pdbx_strand_id
1 'polypeptide(L)'
;MISSDNIPIQASLAWASQFKTDVNQTAQEFQQLRQELLQNLQSIQSRTTVTDSQCSSSAVMLDDSADEEERFQQVSDDIIQEHAITRQPALTVFGANSSGKTSFIQRFLGIGNILPSGIGPITARIVQLTYAPGNQACFRVYKTIEKLLIEHEGNLSSFFSNNQQPDWESITNILSPHVKRPTDINEKTKEFNEWAECFVEVCLPSDILSLGIDIYDTPGFLSDNR
;
A
#
# COMPACT_ATOMS: atom_id res chain seq x y z
N MET A 1 -8.79 -35.30 33.26
CA MET A 1 -7.71 -34.89 32.33
C MET A 1 -8.35 -34.02 31.26
N ILE A 2 -8.36 -32.70 31.48
CA ILE A 2 -8.91 -31.73 30.53
C ILE A 2 -7.71 -31.15 29.80
N SER A 3 -7.67 -31.36 28.50
CA SER A 3 -6.63 -30.93 27.56
C SER A 3 -6.43 -29.41 27.63
N SER A 4 -5.30 -28.99 28.21
CA SER A 4 -4.91 -27.58 28.43
C SER A 4 -4.40 -26.85 27.18
N ASP A 5 -4.40 -27.49 26.02
CA ASP A 5 -3.64 -27.00 24.86
C ASP A 5 -4.44 -26.13 23.87
N ASN A 6 -5.70 -25.76 24.17
CA ASN A 6 -6.58 -25.04 23.24
C ASN A 6 -6.76 -23.53 23.50
N ILE A 7 -6.18 -22.99 24.58
CA ILE A 7 -6.31 -21.57 24.95
C ILE A 7 -5.56 -20.59 24.02
N PRO A 8 -4.37 -20.92 23.45
CA PRO A 8 -3.59 -19.95 22.67
C PRO A 8 -4.27 -19.52 21.36
N ILE A 9 -5.01 -20.42 20.72
CA ILE A 9 -5.57 -20.20 19.38
C ILE A 9 -6.75 -19.23 19.42
N GLN A 10 -7.63 -19.37 20.42
CA GLN A 10 -8.81 -18.49 20.52
C GLN A 10 -8.41 -17.05 20.86
N ALA A 11 -7.42 -16.85 21.73
CA ALA A 11 -6.90 -15.52 22.04
C ALA A 11 -6.29 -14.84 20.80
N SER A 12 -5.54 -15.59 19.99
CA SER A 12 -4.96 -15.07 18.75
C SER A 12 -6.03 -14.69 17.72
N LEU A 13 -7.08 -15.50 17.56
CA LEU A 13 -8.20 -15.20 16.66
C LEU A 13 -8.99 -13.98 17.11
N ALA A 14 -9.28 -13.85 18.40
CA ALA A 14 -9.96 -12.69 18.96
C ALA A 14 -9.14 -11.41 18.75
N TRP A 15 -7.83 -11.47 18.99
CA TRP A 15 -6.93 -10.35 18.75
C TRP A 15 -6.88 -9.95 17.27
N ALA A 16 -6.75 -10.92 16.36
CA ALA A 16 -6.72 -10.63 14.92
C ALA A 16 -8.04 -10.01 14.43
N SER A 17 -9.18 -10.47 14.97
CA SER A 17 -10.48 -9.87 14.68
C SER A 17 -10.59 -8.44 15.20
N GLN A 18 -10.14 -8.18 16.43
CA GLN A 18 -10.14 -6.83 17.00
C GLN A 18 -9.23 -5.90 16.19
N PHE A 19 -8.00 -6.34 15.89
CA PHE A 19 -7.07 -5.59 15.06
C PHE A 19 -7.66 -5.22 13.70
N LYS A 20 -8.35 -6.17 13.04
CA LYS A 20 -9.05 -5.90 11.77
C LYS A 20 -10.12 -4.81 11.94
N THR A 21 -10.91 -4.88 13.02
CA THR A 21 -11.91 -3.84 13.34
C THR A 21 -11.25 -2.49 13.55
N ASP A 22 -10.18 -2.43 14.34
CA ASP A 22 -9.46 -1.19 14.65
C ASP A 22 -8.88 -0.57 13.38
N VAL A 23 -8.24 -1.36 12.51
CA VAL A 23 -7.70 -0.87 11.23
C VAL A 23 -8.81 -0.35 10.33
N ASN A 24 -9.93 -1.06 10.23
CA ASN A 24 -11.07 -0.60 9.43
C ASN A 24 -11.65 0.70 10.00
N GLN A 25 -11.76 0.82 11.32
CA GLN A 25 -12.22 2.05 11.97
C GLN A 25 -11.26 3.20 11.69
N THR A 26 -9.96 3.03 11.89
CA THR A 26 -8.97 4.07 11.58
C THR A 26 -8.97 4.44 10.10
N ALA A 27 -9.14 3.48 9.19
CA ALA A 27 -9.27 3.74 7.76
C ALA A 27 -10.53 4.58 7.44
N GLN A 28 -11.67 4.27 8.09
CA GLN A 28 -12.90 5.05 7.97
C GLN A 28 -12.74 6.47 8.53
N GLU A 29 -12.14 6.61 9.71
CA GLU A 29 -11.83 7.92 10.32
C GLU A 29 -10.93 8.75 9.40
N PHE A 30 -9.92 8.14 8.78
CA PHE A 30 -9.06 8.81 7.82
C PHE A 30 -9.82 9.23 6.56
N GLN A 31 -10.69 8.37 6.02
CA GLN A 31 -11.55 8.70 4.89
C GLN A 31 -12.51 9.84 5.22
N GLN A 32 -13.10 9.84 6.42
CA GLN A 32 -13.97 10.91 6.89
C GLN A 32 -13.18 12.21 7.05
N LEU A 33 -12.02 12.19 7.71
CA LEU A 33 -11.16 13.36 7.87
C LEU A 33 -10.78 13.95 6.51
N ARG A 34 -10.47 13.10 5.52
CA ARG A 34 -10.22 13.52 4.15
C ARG A 34 -11.43 14.22 3.54
N GLN A 35 -12.64 13.66 3.70
CA GLN A 35 -13.87 14.27 3.20
C GLN A 35 -14.18 15.61 3.88
N GLU A 36 -14.01 15.70 5.20
CA GLU A 36 -14.18 16.93 5.97
C GLU A 36 -13.19 18.01 5.53
N LEU A 37 -11.94 17.63 5.30
CA LEU A 37 -10.90 18.55 4.81
C LEU A 37 -11.26 19.09 3.42
N LEU A 38 -11.76 18.23 2.53
CA LEU A 38 -12.27 18.64 1.22
C LEU A 38 -13.49 19.59 1.33
N GLN A 39 -14.45 19.30 2.21
CA GLN A 39 -15.61 20.17 2.44
C GLN A 39 -15.23 21.53 3.05
N ASN A 40 -14.30 21.54 4.00
CA ASN A 40 -13.85 22.77 4.64
C ASN A 40 -13.18 23.68 3.62
N LEU A 41 -12.35 23.15 2.72
CA LEU A 41 -11.74 23.92 1.64
C LEU A 41 -12.78 24.53 0.71
N GLN A 42 -13.79 23.76 0.30
CA GLN A 42 -14.93 24.27 -0.50
C GLN A 42 -15.69 25.39 0.22
N SER A 43 -15.86 25.27 1.55
CA SER A 43 -16.54 26.30 2.34
C SER A 43 -15.75 27.61 2.49
N ILE A 44 -14.41 27.53 2.51
CA ILE A 44 -13.54 28.69 2.56
C ILE A 44 -13.65 29.47 1.25
N GLN A 45 -13.59 28.78 0.11
CA GLN A 45 -13.78 29.37 -1.22
C GLN A 45 -15.10 30.16 -1.32
N SER A 46 -16.18 29.56 -0.81
CA SER A 46 -17.52 30.16 -0.83
C SER A 46 -17.63 31.43 0.02
N ARG A 47 -16.74 31.64 1.00
CA ARG A 47 -16.73 32.83 1.86
C ARG A 47 -15.94 33.98 1.25
N THR A 48 -14.82 33.69 0.58
CA THR A 48 -13.98 34.72 -0.06
C THR A 48 -14.77 35.51 -1.10
N THR A 49 -15.61 34.84 -1.89
CA THR A 49 -16.47 35.46 -2.92
C THR A 49 -17.53 36.43 -2.37
N VAL A 50 -17.88 36.36 -1.08
CA VAL A 50 -18.94 37.21 -0.48
C VAL A 50 -18.36 38.49 0.14
N THR A 51 -17.11 38.48 0.59
CA THR A 51 -16.49 39.62 1.27
C THR A 51 -16.04 40.74 0.33
N ASP A 52 -15.74 40.46 -0.94
CA ASP A 52 -15.31 41.49 -1.91
C ASP A 52 -16.48 42.25 -2.56
N SER A 53 -17.73 41.86 -2.27
CA SER A 53 -18.93 42.53 -2.79
C SER A 53 -19.40 43.75 -1.96
N GLN A 54 -18.73 44.09 -0.85
CA GLN A 54 -19.18 45.16 0.06
C GLN A 54 -18.27 46.40 0.19
N CYS A 55 -17.27 46.56 -0.68
CA CYS A 55 -16.47 47.80 -0.73
C CYS A 55 -16.37 48.37 -2.15
N SER A 56 -17.50 48.83 -2.69
CA SER A 56 -17.55 49.57 -3.95
C SER A 56 -17.91 51.04 -3.68
N SER A 57 -16.91 51.88 -3.50
CA SER A 57 -17.01 53.25 -3.96
C SER A 57 -15.71 53.67 -4.62
N SER A 58 -15.83 53.87 -5.94
CA SER A 58 -14.94 54.59 -6.86
C SER A 58 -13.88 53.79 -7.61
N ALA A 59 -14.04 53.90 -8.94
CA ALA A 59 -13.03 53.79 -10.01
C ALA A 59 -12.73 52.40 -10.61
N VAL A 60 -13.32 52.19 -11.80
CA VAL A 60 -12.75 51.60 -13.03
C VAL A 60 -11.33 51.02 -12.87
N MET A 61 -11.21 49.69 -12.79
CA MET A 61 -10.09 48.90 -13.28
C MET A 61 -10.50 47.41 -13.35
N LEU A 62 -10.56 46.92 -14.59
CA LEU A 62 -10.24 45.57 -15.10
C LEU A 62 -10.76 44.31 -14.37
N ASP A 63 -11.60 43.60 -15.13
CA ASP A 63 -12.26 42.29 -15.01
C ASP A 63 -11.30 41.08 -14.91
N ASP A 64 -10.06 41.26 -14.41
CA ASP A 64 -8.98 40.23 -14.42
C ASP A 64 -8.99 39.33 -13.17
N SER A 65 -9.81 39.63 -12.15
CA SER A 65 -9.77 38.93 -10.86
C SER A 65 -10.50 37.58 -10.86
N ALA A 66 -11.46 37.36 -11.76
CA ALA A 66 -12.22 36.11 -11.82
C ALA A 66 -11.36 34.95 -12.36
N ASP A 67 -10.52 35.21 -13.35
CA ASP A 67 -9.61 34.22 -13.94
C ASP A 67 -8.48 33.83 -12.97
N GLU A 68 -8.03 34.73 -12.09
CA GLU A 68 -6.99 34.41 -11.10
C GLU A 68 -7.52 33.51 -9.98
N GLU A 69 -8.75 33.70 -9.53
CA GLU A 69 -9.34 32.89 -8.45
C GLU A 69 -9.72 31.49 -8.93
N GLU A 70 -10.28 31.35 -10.14
CA GLU A 70 -10.55 30.04 -10.75
C GLU A 70 -9.26 29.25 -10.95
N ARG A 71 -8.18 29.92 -11.37
CA ARG A 71 -6.87 29.31 -11.58
C ARG A 71 -6.17 28.93 -10.26
N PHE A 72 -6.29 29.75 -9.20
CA PHE A 72 -5.75 29.41 -7.88
C PHE A 72 -6.49 28.22 -7.26
N GLN A 73 -7.81 28.14 -7.49
CA GLN A 73 -8.62 27.05 -7.01
C GLN A 73 -8.25 25.73 -7.67
N GLN A 74 -8.10 25.74 -8.99
CA GLN A 74 -7.67 24.58 -9.77
C GLN A 74 -6.28 24.09 -9.33
N VAL A 75 -5.32 25.00 -9.10
CA VAL A 75 -3.98 24.64 -8.60
C VAL A 75 -4.03 24.03 -7.19
N SER A 76 -4.90 24.53 -6.30
CA SER A 76 -5.02 24.01 -4.94
C SER A 76 -5.62 22.60 -4.91
N ASP A 77 -6.66 22.36 -5.72
CA ASP A 77 -7.27 21.04 -5.86
C ASP A 77 -6.29 20.04 -6.51
N ASP A 78 -5.55 20.48 -7.53
CA ASP A 78 -4.50 19.68 -8.16
C ASP A 78 -3.40 19.32 -7.15
N ILE A 79 -2.95 20.25 -6.30
CA ILE A 79 -1.93 19.98 -5.27
C ILE A 79 -2.46 19.02 -4.21
N ILE A 80 -3.71 19.16 -3.76
CA ILE A 80 -4.29 18.27 -2.74
C ILE A 80 -4.52 16.88 -3.31
N GLN A 81 -5.01 16.81 -4.55
CA GLN A 81 -5.18 15.57 -5.26
C GLN A 81 -3.83 14.91 -5.51
N GLU A 82 -2.82 15.67 -5.93
CA GLU A 82 -1.44 15.21 -6.02
C GLU A 82 -0.91 14.74 -4.66
N HIS A 83 -1.14 15.46 -3.56
CA HIS A 83 -0.70 15.05 -2.22
C HIS A 83 -1.42 13.79 -1.72
N ALA A 84 -2.72 13.67 -1.98
CA ALA A 84 -3.52 12.50 -1.62
C ALA A 84 -3.17 11.28 -2.51
N ILE A 85 -2.77 11.51 -3.76
CA ILE A 85 -2.29 10.46 -4.68
C ILE A 85 -0.85 10.05 -4.33
N THR A 86 0.02 11.02 -4.01
CA THR A 86 1.45 10.78 -3.75
C THR A 86 1.72 10.26 -2.34
N ARG A 87 0.79 10.42 -1.39
CA ARG A 87 0.94 9.94 0.00
C ARG A 87 -0.14 8.94 0.37
N GLN A 88 -0.20 7.82 -0.34
CA GLN A 88 -0.95 6.67 0.14
C GLN A 88 -0.42 6.25 1.52
N PRO A 89 -1.28 6.06 2.52
CA PRO A 89 -0.87 5.46 3.79
C PRO A 89 -0.14 4.14 3.56
N ALA A 90 0.96 3.95 4.28
CA ALA A 90 1.78 2.75 4.17
C ALA A 90 1.83 2.01 5.52
N LEU A 91 1.57 0.72 5.49
CA LEU A 91 1.75 -0.19 6.63
C LEU A 91 2.98 -1.08 6.40
N THR A 92 4.02 -0.84 7.18
CA THR A 92 5.25 -1.66 7.12
C THR A 92 5.24 -2.72 8.23
N VAL A 93 5.37 -3.99 7.85
CA VAL A 93 5.46 -5.10 8.79
C VAL A 93 6.92 -5.54 8.92
N PHE A 94 7.51 -5.29 10.08
CA PHE A 94 8.90 -5.63 10.39
C PHE A 94 9.00 -6.53 11.63
N GLY A 95 10.11 -7.25 11.76
CA GLY A 95 10.27 -8.26 12.80
C GLY A 95 11.34 -9.30 12.45
N ALA A 96 11.74 -10.10 13.44
CA ALA A 96 12.78 -11.11 13.26
C ALA A 96 12.44 -12.14 12.16
N ASN A 97 13.46 -12.85 11.67
CA ASN A 97 13.23 -13.98 10.78
C ASN A 97 12.30 -15.02 11.42
N SER A 98 11.42 -15.62 10.63
CA SER A 98 10.43 -16.62 11.07
C SER A 98 9.38 -16.13 12.07
N SER A 99 9.18 -14.82 12.25
CA SER A 99 8.14 -14.26 13.14
C SER A 99 6.71 -14.28 12.55
N GLY A 100 6.51 -14.88 11.38
CA GLY A 100 5.20 -14.99 10.73
C GLY A 100 4.72 -13.75 9.95
N LYS A 101 5.59 -12.77 9.67
CA LYS A 101 5.24 -11.50 8.97
C LYS A 101 4.48 -11.73 7.66
N THR A 102 5.11 -12.44 6.72
CA THR A 102 4.55 -12.71 5.39
C THR A 102 3.26 -13.50 5.46
N SER A 103 3.14 -14.45 6.40
CA SER A 103 1.91 -15.21 6.64
C SER A 103 0.80 -14.32 7.21
N PHE A 104 1.13 -13.41 8.12
CA PHE A 104 0.20 -12.40 8.65
C PHE A 104 -0.32 -11.49 7.53
N ILE A 105 0.57 -10.92 6.70
CA ILE A 105 0.20 -10.03 5.60
C ILE A 105 -0.76 -10.72 4.63
N GLN A 106 -0.41 -11.93 4.16
CA GLN A 106 -1.24 -12.65 3.19
C GLN A 106 -2.63 -12.97 3.76
N ARG A 107 -2.69 -13.37 5.05
CA ARG A 107 -3.96 -13.62 5.73
C ARG A 107 -4.78 -12.36 5.96
N PHE A 108 -4.12 -11.27 6.35
CA PHE A 108 -4.73 -9.96 6.58
C PHE A 108 -5.36 -9.40 5.30
N LEU A 109 -4.65 -9.52 4.18
CA LEU A 109 -5.11 -9.07 2.86
C LEU A 109 -6.13 -10.01 2.20
N GLY A 110 -6.33 -11.22 2.73
CA GLY A 110 -7.22 -12.22 2.14
C GLY A 110 -6.71 -12.78 0.82
N ILE A 111 -5.40 -12.74 0.57
CA ILE A 111 -4.75 -13.26 -0.64
C ILE A 111 -4.19 -14.66 -0.40
N GLY A 112 -3.91 -15.39 -1.48
CA GLY A 112 -3.26 -16.70 -1.40
C GLY A 112 -1.79 -16.63 -0.97
N ASN A 113 -1.15 -17.81 -0.88
CA ASN A 113 0.25 -17.94 -0.49
C ASN A 113 1.21 -17.59 -1.66
N ILE A 114 1.17 -16.35 -2.12
CA ILE A 114 1.96 -15.84 -3.26
C ILE A 114 3.37 -15.38 -2.86
N LEU A 115 3.56 -15.01 -1.59
CA LEU A 115 4.84 -14.62 -1.04
C LEU A 115 5.46 -15.78 -0.27
N PRO A 116 6.79 -15.94 -0.36
CA PRO A 116 7.46 -17.09 0.21
C PRO A 116 7.44 -16.97 1.74
N SER A 117 6.99 -18.03 2.41
CA SER A 117 6.92 -18.10 3.87
C SER A 117 7.48 -19.44 4.37
N GLY A 118 8.09 -19.45 5.54
CA GLY A 118 8.73 -20.64 6.11
C GLY A 118 9.83 -20.29 7.13
N ILE A 119 10.68 -21.27 7.42
CA ILE A 119 11.78 -21.15 8.38
C ILE A 119 13.05 -20.65 7.67
N GLY A 120 13.67 -19.62 8.24
CA GLY A 120 14.94 -19.06 7.75
C GLY A 120 14.79 -17.72 7.02
N PRO A 121 15.89 -17.21 6.42
CA PRO A 121 15.89 -15.96 5.67
C PRO A 121 15.25 -16.18 4.30
N ILE A 122 13.92 -16.07 4.24
CA ILE A 122 13.13 -16.38 3.05
C ILE A 122 12.81 -15.13 2.24
N THR A 123 12.45 -14.04 2.93
CA THR A 123 12.25 -12.71 2.34
C THR A 123 13.52 -11.91 2.55
N ALA A 124 14.29 -11.70 1.48
CA ALA A 124 15.58 -10.99 1.52
C ALA A 124 15.55 -9.61 0.86
N ARG A 125 14.39 -9.18 0.34
CA ARG A 125 14.15 -7.82 -0.15
C ARG A 125 12.75 -7.33 0.21
N ILE A 126 12.51 -6.03 0.03
CA ILE A 126 11.24 -5.40 0.37
C ILE A 126 10.22 -5.69 -0.74
N VAL A 127 9.01 -6.10 -0.34
CA VAL A 127 7.87 -6.29 -1.23
C VAL A 127 6.76 -5.34 -0.83
N GLN A 128 6.34 -4.47 -1.75
CA GLN A 128 5.13 -3.66 -1.62
C GLN A 128 3.95 -4.37 -2.28
N LEU A 129 2.85 -4.43 -1.55
CA LEU A 129 1.55 -4.86 -2.02
C LEU A 129 0.68 -3.62 -2.13
N THR A 130 0.18 -3.35 -3.33
CA THR A 130 -0.68 -2.19 -3.63
C THR A 130 -1.92 -2.63 -4.38
N TYR A 131 -2.96 -1.81 -4.35
CA TYR A 131 -4.22 -2.13 -5.01
C TYR A 131 -4.11 -1.99 -6.53
N ALA A 132 -4.62 -2.99 -7.24
CA ALA A 132 -5.08 -2.83 -8.60
C ALA A 132 -6.34 -3.68 -8.81
N PRO A 133 -7.30 -3.24 -9.64
CA PRO A 133 -8.40 -4.11 -10.03
C PRO A 133 -7.83 -5.35 -10.77
N GLY A 134 -8.55 -6.48 -10.72
CA GLY A 134 -8.07 -7.75 -11.25
C GLY A 134 -7.62 -7.69 -12.71
N ASN A 135 -8.27 -6.89 -13.55
CA ASN A 135 -7.91 -6.68 -14.97
C ASN A 135 -6.62 -5.85 -15.18
N GLN A 136 -6.08 -5.24 -14.13
CA GLN A 136 -4.84 -4.46 -14.12
C GLN A 136 -3.78 -5.06 -13.17
N ALA A 137 -4.05 -6.25 -12.61
CA ALA A 137 -3.12 -6.90 -11.71
C ALA A 137 -1.78 -7.20 -12.43
N CYS A 138 -0.68 -6.89 -11.77
CA CYS A 138 0.67 -6.99 -12.31
C CYS A 138 1.71 -7.03 -11.18
N PHE A 139 2.96 -7.24 -11.55
CA PHE A 139 4.09 -7.01 -10.65
C PHE A 139 5.21 -6.29 -11.38
N ARG A 140 6.00 -5.54 -10.62
CA ARG A 140 7.16 -4.79 -11.11
C ARG A 140 8.33 -5.00 -10.19
N VAL A 141 9.50 -5.20 -10.78
CA VAL A 141 10.78 -5.24 -10.07
C VAL A 141 11.51 -3.96 -10.42
N TYR A 142 11.80 -3.18 -9.39
CA TYR A 142 12.53 -1.94 -9.49
C TYR A 142 13.95 -2.12 -8.98
N LYS A 143 14.88 -1.37 -9.55
CA LYS A 143 16.26 -1.37 -9.09
C LYS A 143 16.43 -0.75 -7.70
N THR A 144 15.58 0.22 -7.37
CA THR A 144 15.63 0.96 -6.10
C THR A 144 14.22 1.25 -5.59
N ILE A 145 14.13 1.61 -4.29
CA ILE A 145 12.85 1.88 -3.62
C ILE A 145 12.14 3.14 -4.15
N GLU A 146 12.88 4.07 -4.76
CA GLU A 146 12.32 5.28 -5.39
C GLU A 146 11.54 4.97 -6.68
N LYS A 147 11.51 3.70 -7.12
CA LYS A 147 10.77 3.23 -8.29
C LYS A 147 11.12 3.93 -9.61
N LEU A 148 12.35 4.42 -9.73
CA LEU A 148 12.78 5.20 -10.90
C LEU A 148 13.05 4.35 -12.14
N LEU A 149 13.39 3.07 -11.97
CA LEU A 149 13.76 2.17 -13.05
C LEU A 149 13.13 0.80 -12.84
N ILE A 150 12.29 0.39 -13.79
CA ILE A 150 11.70 -0.96 -13.87
C ILE A 150 12.70 -1.88 -14.58
N GLU A 151 13.12 -2.94 -13.90
CA GLU A 151 13.96 -4.00 -14.47
C GLU A 151 13.13 -5.13 -15.07
N HIS A 152 11.97 -5.42 -14.45
CA HIS A 152 11.07 -6.46 -14.91
C HIS A 152 9.62 -6.10 -14.61
N GLU A 153 8.72 -6.48 -15.50
CA GLU A 153 7.28 -6.34 -15.30
C GLU A 153 6.58 -7.57 -15.84
N GLY A 154 5.57 -8.05 -15.10
CA GLY A 154 4.73 -9.15 -15.56
C GLY A 154 3.25 -8.91 -15.28
N ASN A 155 2.42 -9.44 -16.17
CA ASN A 155 0.97 -9.30 -16.11
C ASN A 155 0.38 -10.47 -15.29
N LEU A 156 -0.47 -10.14 -14.32
CA LEU A 156 -1.18 -11.11 -13.48
C LEU A 156 -2.71 -11.13 -13.74
N SER A 157 -3.21 -10.27 -14.63
CA SER A 157 -4.65 -10.04 -14.83
C SER A 157 -5.43 -11.27 -15.29
N SER A 158 -4.79 -12.15 -16.07
CA SER A 158 -5.40 -13.40 -16.53
C SER A 158 -5.78 -14.35 -15.39
N PHE A 159 -5.08 -14.28 -14.24
CA PHE A 159 -5.36 -15.12 -13.07
C PHE A 159 -6.59 -14.66 -12.27
N PHE A 160 -7.17 -13.50 -12.60
CA PHE A 160 -8.36 -12.94 -11.96
C PHE A 160 -9.61 -12.94 -12.86
N SER A 161 -9.47 -13.25 -14.16
CA SER A 161 -10.51 -12.93 -15.15
C SER A 161 -11.68 -13.93 -15.23
N ASN A 162 -11.54 -15.16 -14.71
CA ASN A 162 -12.44 -16.27 -15.08
C ASN A 162 -12.94 -17.15 -13.93
N ASN A 163 -12.62 -16.86 -12.68
CA ASN A 163 -12.84 -17.79 -11.57
C ASN A 163 -13.61 -17.17 -10.40
N GLN A 164 -14.35 -17.99 -9.66
CA GLN A 164 -14.85 -17.63 -8.33
C GLN A 164 -13.70 -17.32 -7.35
N GLN A 165 -12.48 -17.82 -7.61
CA GLN A 165 -11.28 -17.56 -6.83
C GLN A 165 -10.04 -17.41 -7.74
N PRO A 166 -9.11 -16.47 -7.45
CA PRO A 166 -7.90 -16.30 -8.25
C PRO A 166 -7.01 -17.55 -8.24
N ASP A 167 -6.28 -17.77 -9.34
CA ASP A 167 -5.27 -18.84 -9.42
C ASP A 167 -3.97 -18.42 -8.72
N TRP A 168 -3.99 -18.56 -7.39
CA TRP A 168 -2.89 -18.16 -6.53
C TRP A 168 -1.61 -18.97 -6.78
N GLU A 169 -1.72 -20.25 -7.14
CA GLU A 169 -0.55 -21.11 -7.38
C GLU A 169 0.24 -20.64 -8.60
N SER A 170 -0.45 -20.32 -9.70
CA SER A 170 0.20 -19.76 -10.88
C SER A 170 0.84 -18.39 -10.60
N ILE A 171 0.18 -17.54 -9.78
CA ILE A 171 0.77 -16.27 -9.34
C ILE A 171 2.05 -16.53 -8.53
N THR A 172 2.05 -17.48 -7.58
CA THR A 172 3.25 -17.86 -6.81
C THR A 172 4.38 -18.30 -7.73
N ASN A 173 4.09 -19.12 -8.73
CA ASN A 173 5.10 -19.63 -9.67
C ASN A 173 5.75 -18.49 -10.48
N ILE A 174 4.97 -17.48 -10.88
CA ILE A 174 5.46 -16.30 -11.60
C ILE A 174 6.27 -15.38 -10.69
N LEU A 175 5.81 -15.14 -9.45
CA LEU A 175 6.49 -14.25 -8.54
C LEU A 175 7.75 -14.87 -7.93
N SER A 176 7.79 -16.19 -7.72
CA SER A 176 8.84 -16.88 -6.97
C SER A 176 10.27 -16.49 -7.39
N PRO A 177 10.65 -16.44 -8.68
CA PRO A 177 11.98 -15.99 -9.10
C PRO A 177 12.35 -14.57 -8.65
N HIS A 178 11.34 -13.73 -8.41
CA HIS A 178 11.48 -12.32 -8.05
C HIS A 178 11.30 -12.05 -6.56
N VAL A 179 10.75 -12.96 -5.76
CA VAL A 179 10.57 -12.71 -4.30
C VAL A 179 11.33 -13.69 -3.42
N LYS A 180 11.61 -14.89 -3.91
CA LYS A 180 12.30 -15.94 -3.14
C LYS A 180 13.79 -15.68 -3.14
N ARG A 181 14.39 -15.66 -1.95
CA ARG A 181 15.85 -15.58 -1.80
C ARG A 181 16.55 -16.67 -2.63
N PRO A 182 17.48 -16.32 -3.53
CA PRO A 182 18.24 -17.31 -4.29
C PRO A 182 19.14 -18.10 -3.34
N THR A 183 19.19 -19.42 -3.53
CA THR A 183 20.00 -20.34 -2.70
C THR A 183 21.31 -20.74 -3.38
N ASP A 184 21.41 -20.47 -4.67
CA ASP A 184 22.52 -20.78 -5.56
C ASP A 184 23.54 -19.64 -5.66
N ILE A 185 23.18 -18.44 -5.21
CA ILE A 185 24.05 -17.25 -5.23
C ILE A 185 24.68 -17.05 -3.84
N ASN A 186 26.00 -16.88 -3.80
CA ASN A 186 26.72 -16.61 -2.56
C ASN A 186 26.41 -15.20 -2.04
N GLU A 187 26.00 -15.10 -0.77
CA GLU A 187 25.58 -13.84 -0.11
C GLU A 187 26.64 -12.73 -0.13
N LYS A 188 27.91 -13.05 -0.38
CA LYS A 188 29.01 -12.09 -0.45
C LYS A 188 29.27 -11.55 -1.87
N THR A 189 28.52 -12.01 -2.87
CA THR A 189 28.72 -11.56 -4.25
C THR A 189 28.00 -10.26 -4.52
N LYS A 190 28.50 -9.51 -5.51
CA LYS A 190 27.84 -8.32 -6.03
C LYS A 190 26.44 -8.65 -6.56
N GLU A 191 26.28 -9.80 -7.19
CA GLU A 191 25.02 -10.29 -7.74
C GLU A 191 23.94 -10.46 -6.65
N PHE A 192 24.30 -11.03 -5.49
CA PHE A 192 23.35 -11.13 -4.38
C PHE A 192 22.94 -9.77 -3.85
N ASN A 193 23.89 -8.84 -3.71
CA ASN A 193 23.60 -7.48 -3.23
C ASN A 193 22.71 -6.71 -4.20
N GLU A 194 23.00 -6.77 -5.50
CA GLU A 194 22.16 -6.17 -6.55
C GLU A 194 20.74 -6.73 -6.48
N TRP A 195 20.60 -8.05 -6.34
CA TRP A 195 19.31 -8.69 -6.16
C TRP A 195 18.59 -8.23 -4.87
N ALA A 196 19.31 -8.11 -3.74
CA ALA A 196 18.73 -7.75 -2.45
C ALA A 196 18.31 -6.27 -2.37
N GLU A 197 18.97 -5.40 -3.13
CA GLU A 197 18.63 -3.98 -3.26
C GLU A 197 17.39 -3.73 -4.12
N CYS A 198 17.03 -4.66 -5.02
CA CYS A 198 15.82 -4.53 -5.81
C CYS A 198 14.57 -4.49 -4.93
N PHE A 199 13.58 -3.74 -5.40
CA PHE A 199 12.29 -3.56 -4.76
C PHE A 199 11.18 -4.19 -5.61
N VAL A 200 10.30 -4.98 -5.00
CA VAL A 200 9.21 -5.63 -5.75
C VAL A 200 7.88 -4.98 -5.39
N GLU A 201 7.17 -4.49 -6.38
CA GLU A 201 5.78 -4.07 -6.26
C GLU A 201 4.88 -5.16 -6.84
N VAL A 202 3.82 -5.51 -6.12
CA VAL A 202 2.80 -6.44 -6.57
C VAL A 202 1.44 -5.75 -6.46
N CYS A 203 0.82 -5.52 -7.60
CA CYS A 203 -0.47 -4.84 -7.73
C CYS A 203 -1.57 -5.88 -7.86
N LEU A 204 -2.48 -5.96 -6.87
CA LEU A 204 -3.45 -7.05 -6.75
C LEU A 204 -4.83 -6.53 -6.30
N PRO A 205 -5.92 -7.23 -6.63
CA PRO A 205 -7.21 -6.96 -6.01
C PRO A 205 -7.20 -7.47 -4.55
N SER A 206 -7.54 -6.60 -3.62
CA SER A 206 -7.79 -6.92 -2.21
C SER A 206 -8.69 -5.84 -1.62
N ASP A 207 -9.70 -6.23 -0.85
CA ASP A 207 -10.61 -5.30 -0.18
C ASP A 207 -9.84 -4.33 0.73
N ILE A 208 -8.80 -4.80 1.41
CA ILE A 208 -7.97 -3.98 2.29
C ILE A 208 -7.12 -2.99 1.48
N LEU A 209 -6.45 -3.45 0.43
CA LEU A 209 -5.65 -2.56 -0.41
C LEU A 209 -6.53 -1.52 -1.11
N SER A 210 -7.78 -1.87 -1.46
CA SER A 210 -8.74 -0.96 -2.10
C SER A 210 -9.08 0.27 -1.25
N LEU A 211 -8.78 0.23 0.06
CA LEU A 211 -8.89 1.39 0.95
C LEU A 211 -7.80 2.45 0.71
N GLY A 212 -6.87 2.20 -0.22
CA GLY A 212 -5.76 3.09 -0.57
C GLY A 212 -4.57 2.96 0.36
N ILE A 213 -4.38 1.78 0.97
CA ILE A 213 -3.26 1.49 1.87
C ILE A 213 -2.27 0.58 1.15
N ASP A 214 -1.00 0.98 1.13
CA ASP A 214 0.10 0.13 0.70
C ASP A 214 0.61 -0.72 1.88
N ILE A 215 0.95 -1.98 1.63
CA ILE A 215 1.55 -2.86 2.65
C ILE A 215 2.95 -3.28 2.23
N TYR A 216 3.91 -3.14 3.14
CA TYR A 216 5.30 -3.51 2.92
C TYR A 216 5.68 -4.72 3.77
N ASP A 217 6.04 -5.83 3.11
CA ASP A 217 6.73 -6.95 3.75
C ASP A 217 8.24 -6.69 3.72
N THR A 218 8.87 -6.65 4.90
CA THR A 218 10.30 -6.39 5.01
C THR A 218 11.10 -7.65 5.28
N PRO A 219 12.38 -7.69 4.88
CA PRO A 219 13.30 -8.72 5.33
C PRO A 219 13.33 -8.84 6.85
N GLY A 220 13.51 -10.06 7.36
CA GLY A 220 13.64 -10.27 8.79
C GLY A 220 15.04 -9.96 9.28
N PHE A 221 15.14 -9.29 10.42
CA PHE A 221 16.43 -9.11 11.10
C PHE A 221 16.82 -10.37 11.87
N LEU A 222 18.13 -10.56 12.08
CA LEU A 222 18.65 -11.52 13.03
C LEU A 222 18.40 -10.95 14.43
N SER A 223 17.69 -11.69 15.28
CA SER A 223 17.59 -11.33 16.70
C SER A 223 18.85 -11.85 17.41
N ASP A 224 19.62 -10.97 18.03
CA ASP A 224 20.85 -11.28 18.78
C ASP A 224 20.61 -12.09 20.09
N ASN A 225 19.42 -12.66 20.28
CA ASN A 225 19.11 -13.50 21.44
C ASN A 225 19.68 -14.92 21.28
N ARG A 226 21.01 -15.03 21.19
CA ARG A 226 21.77 -16.28 21.38
C ARG A 226 22.64 -16.19 22.61
#